data_AF-A0A3D2RPR0-F1
#
_entry.id   AF-A0A3D2RPR0-F1
#
_cell.length_a   1.000
_cell.length_b   1.000
_cell.length_c   1.000
_cell.angle_alpha   90.00
_cell.angle_beta   90.00
_cell.angle_gamma   90.00
#
_symmetry.space_group_name_H-M   'P 1'
#
loop_
_entity.id
_entity.type
_entity.pdbx_description
1 polymer ?
#
loop_
_entity_poly.entity_id
_entity_poly.type
_entity_poly.pdbx_seq_one_letter_code
_entity_poly.pdbx_strand_id
1 'polypeptide(L)'
;GGFQTRMMTADTDGSHLHIVDDYGKMSHFIWRDPETITAWSWHPSHEGAFYVYKDRTDQVEVIAKDKMTLNGHNTYLADTDWILNDCYPQGDRREQTLYLYHVPTDRRIDLGRFDSRAEYTGELRCDLHPRSSRDGSLITIDSTHGENGRQMYLVDVEEIVG
;
A
#
# COMPACT_ATOMS: atom_id res chain seq x y z
N GLY A 1 8.98 -8.49 21.98
CA GLY A 1 9.13 -7.22 21.26
C GLY A 1 7.98 -7.09 20.31
N GLY A 2 7.30 -5.94 20.28
CA GLY A 2 6.23 -5.66 19.32
C GLY A 2 6.74 -4.81 18.16
N PHE A 3 6.04 -4.83 17.04
CA PHE A 3 6.24 -3.84 15.98
C PHE A 3 5.81 -2.48 16.53
N GLN A 4 6.77 -1.65 16.90
CA GLN A 4 6.54 -0.25 17.26
C GLN A 4 7.40 0.61 16.36
N THR A 5 6.76 1.53 15.67
CA THR A 5 7.36 2.47 14.73
C THR A 5 6.84 3.86 15.07
N ARG A 6 7.57 4.88 14.64
CA ARG A 6 7.16 6.27 14.69
C ARG A 6 7.54 6.89 13.36
N MET A 7 6.59 7.53 12.69
CA MET A 7 6.88 8.24 11.46
C MET A 7 7.13 9.72 11.76
N MET A 8 8.18 10.26 11.15
CA MET A 8 8.55 11.66 11.27
C MET A 8 8.87 12.22 9.90
N THR A 9 8.62 13.50 9.73
CA THR A 9 9.02 14.31 8.57
C THR A 9 9.96 15.42 9.03
N ALA A 10 10.80 15.90 8.13
CA ALA A 10 11.68 17.04 8.35
C ALA A 10 11.99 17.69 7.00
N ASP A 11 12.40 18.96 7.02
CA ASP A 11 12.97 19.61 5.84
C ASP A 11 14.32 18.97 5.45
N THR A 12 14.74 19.20 4.22
CA THR A 12 16.00 18.64 3.68
C THR A 12 17.25 19.16 4.40
N ASP A 13 17.15 20.28 5.10
CA ASP A 13 18.20 20.83 5.97
C ASP A 13 18.13 20.28 7.42
N GLY A 14 17.16 19.41 7.71
CA GLY A 14 16.92 18.83 9.03
C GLY A 14 16.08 19.68 9.98
N SER A 15 15.61 20.86 9.54
CA SER A 15 14.69 21.69 10.31
C SER A 15 13.24 21.17 10.23
N HIS A 16 12.34 21.78 11.01
CA HIS A 16 10.92 21.45 11.04
C HIS A 16 10.61 19.96 11.23
N LEU A 17 11.36 19.30 12.12
CA LEU A 17 11.05 17.93 12.53
C LEU A 17 9.63 17.84 13.11
N HIS A 18 8.80 16.98 12.53
CA HIS A 18 7.42 16.76 12.93
C HIS A 18 7.15 15.25 13.11
N ILE A 19 6.33 14.90 14.10
CA ILE A 19 5.87 13.52 14.30
C ILE A 19 4.55 13.38 13.58
N VAL A 20 4.53 12.60 12.49
CA VAL A 20 3.32 12.35 11.69
C VAL A 20 2.43 11.30 12.36
N ASP A 21 3.04 10.23 12.87
CA ASP A 21 2.33 9.19 13.62
C ASP A 21 3.04 8.89 14.94
N ASP A 22 2.34 9.20 16.03
CA ASP A 22 2.79 8.98 17.40
C ASP A 22 2.21 7.70 18.04
N TYR A 23 1.25 7.05 17.39
CA TYR A 23 0.57 5.86 17.90
C TYR A 23 1.26 4.54 17.46
N GLY A 24 1.89 4.57 16.29
CA GLY A 24 2.81 3.57 15.82
C GLY A 24 2.19 2.40 15.05
N LYS A 25 3.02 1.41 14.73
CA LYS A 25 2.74 0.35 13.73
C LYS A 25 2.54 0.90 12.31
N MET A 26 2.96 2.13 12.08
CA MET A 26 3.05 2.69 10.74
C MET A 26 4.07 1.94 9.88
N SER A 27 3.62 1.59 8.68
CA SER A 27 4.37 0.93 7.61
C SER A 27 3.75 1.29 6.26
N HIS A 28 4.45 1.00 5.15
CA HIS A 28 3.91 1.18 3.79
C HIS A 28 3.26 2.54 3.60
N PHE A 29 4.08 3.59 3.66
CA PHE A 29 3.61 4.94 3.45
C PHE A 29 3.96 5.42 2.04
N ILE A 30 3.12 6.30 1.51
CA ILE A 30 3.38 7.04 0.28
C ILE A 30 2.90 8.49 0.45
N TRP A 31 3.60 9.43 -0.16
CA TRP A 31 3.10 10.79 -0.32
C TRP A 31 2.06 10.79 -1.45
N ARG A 32 0.82 11.20 -1.13
CA ARG A 32 -0.21 11.46 -2.15
C ARG A 32 0.10 12.76 -2.89
N ASP A 33 0.50 13.76 -2.12
CA ASP A 33 0.81 15.12 -2.53
C ASP A 33 1.79 15.73 -1.51
N PRO A 34 2.29 16.97 -1.68
CA PRO A 34 3.29 17.55 -0.78
C PRO A 34 2.87 17.71 0.68
N GLU A 35 1.58 17.61 1.01
CA GLU A 35 1.07 17.79 2.37
C GLU A 35 0.46 16.52 2.97
N THR A 36 0.27 15.48 2.16
CA THR A 36 -0.58 14.35 2.54
C THR A 36 0.15 13.01 2.39
N ILE A 37 0.16 12.23 3.47
CA ILE A 37 0.76 10.90 3.53
C ILE A 37 -0.35 9.86 3.71
N THR A 38 -0.37 8.82 2.87
CA THR A 38 -1.24 7.66 3.06
C THR A 38 -0.40 6.47 3.51
N ALA A 39 -0.79 5.82 4.59
CA ALA A 39 -0.03 4.70 5.15
C ALA A 39 -0.90 3.69 5.88
N TRP A 40 -0.41 2.45 5.99
CA TRP A 40 -0.95 1.53 6.99
C TRP A 40 -0.43 1.93 8.37
N SER A 41 -1.30 2.10 9.36
CA SER A 41 -0.91 2.37 10.74
C SER A 41 -1.92 1.83 11.76
N TRP A 42 -1.58 1.91 13.04
CA TRP A 42 -2.52 1.74 14.14
C TRP A 42 -2.87 3.11 14.73
N HIS A 43 -4.16 3.41 14.87
CA HIS A 43 -4.62 4.63 15.54
C HIS A 43 -5.87 4.34 16.40
N PRO A 44 -6.08 5.01 17.55
CA PRO A 44 -7.19 4.71 18.47
C PRO A 44 -8.60 4.76 17.85
N SER A 45 -8.77 5.45 16.72
CA SER A 45 -10.06 5.58 16.05
C SER A 45 -10.53 4.29 15.37
N HIS A 46 -9.62 3.55 14.72
CA HIS A 46 -9.97 2.37 13.91
C HIS A 46 -8.95 1.23 13.98
N GLU A 47 -8.03 1.28 14.94
CA GLU A 47 -6.94 0.33 15.10
C GLU A 47 -6.10 0.20 13.82
N GLY A 48 -5.81 -1.02 13.36
CA GLY A 48 -5.01 -1.27 12.17
C GLY A 48 -5.80 -0.99 10.89
N ALA A 49 -5.46 0.06 10.16
CA ALA A 49 -6.08 0.42 8.89
C ALA A 49 -5.14 1.27 8.03
N PHE A 50 -5.58 1.58 6.80
CA PHE A 50 -4.98 2.68 6.05
C PHE A 50 -5.52 4.02 6.55
N TYR A 51 -4.61 4.97 6.73
CA TYR A 51 -4.87 6.32 7.17
C TYR A 51 -4.26 7.33 6.23
N VAL A 52 -4.91 8.49 6.15
CA VAL A 52 -4.44 9.69 5.47
C VAL A 52 -4.06 10.70 6.54
N TYR A 53 -2.79 11.04 6.60
CA TYR A 53 -2.22 12.03 7.52
C TYR A 53 -1.93 13.31 6.75
N LYS A 54 -2.28 14.46 7.34
CA LYS A 54 -1.79 15.74 6.86
C LYS A 54 -0.51 16.11 7.61
N ASP A 55 0.60 16.18 6.88
CA ASP A 55 1.91 16.52 7.43
C ASP A 55 1.88 17.88 8.16
N ARG A 56 2.71 18.00 9.20
CA ARG A 56 2.82 19.18 10.09
C ARG A 56 1.52 19.58 10.81
N THR A 57 0.58 18.65 10.93
CA THR A 57 -0.65 18.81 11.71
C THR A 57 -0.97 17.53 12.48
N ASP A 58 -1.99 17.59 13.34
CA ASP A 58 -2.57 16.42 14.01
C ASP A 58 -3.76 15.81 13.23
N GLN A 59 -4.00 16.25 11.99
CA GLN A 59 -5.14 15.78 11.20
C GLN A 59 -4.85 14.41 10.59
N VAL A 60 -5.71 13.45 10.93
CA VAL A 60 -5.64 12.08 10.45
C VAL A 60 -7.04 11.52 10.23
N GLU A 61 -7.24 10.85 9.10
CA GLU A 61 -8.51 10.22 8.73
C GLU A 61 -8.27 8.78 8.26
N VAL A 62 -9.20 7.87 8.57
CA VAL A 62 -9.17 6.51 8.01
C VAL A 62 -9.61 6.57 6.55
N ILE A 63 -8.98 5.79 5.67
CA ILE A 63 -9.39 5.67 4.26
C ILE A 63 -9.74 4.22 3.95
N ALA A 64 -10.76 4.04 3.09
CA ALA A 64 -11.13 2.75 2.52
C ALA A 64 -11.34 1.64 3.57
N LYS A 65 -11.86 1.98 4.75
CA LYS A 65 -11.91 1.11 5.95
C LYS A 65 -12.42 -0.30 5.67
N ASP A 66 -13.45 -0.42 4.84
CA ASP A 66 -14.10 -1.71 4.53
C ASP A 66 -13.59 -2.34 3.23
N LYS A 67 -12.69 -1.66 2.49
CA LYS A 67 -12.20 -2.04 1.16
C LYS A 67 -10.71 -2.34 1.14
N MET A 68 -9.90 -1.69 1.97
CA MET A 68 -8.46 -1.88 2.12
C MET A 68 -8.15 -2.43 3.52
N THR A 69 -8.70 -3.61 3.82
CA THR A 69 -8.77 -4.16 5.18
C THR A 69 -7.49 -4.86 5.64
N LEU A 70 -6.51 -5.03 4.76
CA LEU A 70 -5.28 -5.78 5.02
C LEU A 70 -4.07 -4.91 4.71
N ASN A 71 -3.02 -5.03 5.52
CA ASN A 71 -1.76 -4.37 5.25
C ASN A 71 -1.14 -4.85 3.92
N GLY A 72 -0.54 -3.92 3.20
CA GLY A 72 0.04 -4.08 1.88
C GLY A 72 0.81 -2.83 1.45
N HIS A 73 1.42 -2.89 0.28
CA HIS A 73 2.27 -1.87 -0.31
C HIS A 73 1.45 -0.99 -1.25
N ASN A 74 1.08 0.20 -0.78
CA ASN A 74 0.25 1.14 -1.55
C ASN A 74 1.08 2.20 -2.29
N THR A 75 0.56 2.61 -3.44
CA THR A 75 0.99 3.80 -4.18
C THR A 75 -0.22 4.44 -4.87
N TYR A 76 -0.14 5.73 -5.17
CA TYR A 76 -1.10 6.37 -6.08
C TYR A 76 -0.66 6.17 -7.53
N LEU A 77 -1.61 5.96 -8.43
CA LEU A 77 -1.34 6.07 -9.86
C LEU A 77 -1.19 7.56 -10.23
N ALA A 78 -0.23 7.88 -11.09
CA ALA A 78 0.12 9.26 -11.45
C ALA A 78 -1.08 10.03 -11.98
N ASP A 79 -1.31 11.25 -11.48
CA ASP A 79 -2.37 12.17 -11.90
C ASP A 79 -3.80 11.58 -11.85
N THR A 80 -4.05 10.62 -10.94
CA THR A 80 -5.38 10.03 -10.75
C THR A 80 -5.77 9.95 -9.27
N ASP A 81 -7.03 9.57 -9.05
CA ASP A 81 -7.62 9.29 -7.74
C ASP A 81 -7.57 7.79 -7.35
N TRP A 82 -6.76 6.99 -8.05
CA TRP A 82 -6.60 5.56 -7.82
C TRP A 82 -5.41 5.24 -6.91
N ILE A 83 -5.68 4.45 -5.88
CA ILE A 83 -4.67 3.78 -5.07
C ILE A 83 -4.47 2.37 -5.62
N LEU A 84 -3.23 2.07 -6.01
CA LEU A 84 -2.75 0.73 -6.29
C LEU A 84 -2.23 0.11 -5.01
N ASN A 85 -2.69 -1.09 -4.68
CA ASN A 85 -2.25 -1.77 -3.47
C ASN A 85 -2.27 -3.30 -3.64
N ASP A 86 -1.55 -3.98 -2.76
CA ASP A 86 -1.61 -5.41 -2.58
C ASP A 86 -2.09 -5.78 -1.16
N CYS A 87 -2.00 -7.06 -0.81
CA CYS A 87 -1.99 -7.51 0.56
C CYS A 87 -0.97 -8.62 0.75
N TYR A 88 -0.46 -8.75 1.98
CA TYR A 88 0.36 -9.91 2.35
C TYR A 88 -0.39 -11.23 2.17
N PRO A 89 0.32 -12.37 2.04
CA PRO A 89 -0.29 -13.67 1.83
C PRO A 89 -1.35 -14.03 2.88
N GLN A 90 -2.55 -14.40 2.42
CA GLN A 90 -3.69 -14.75 3.28
C GLN A 90 -4.13 -16.21 3.11
N GLY A 91 -4.64 -16.78 4.21
CA GLY A 91 -5.23 -18.11 4.24
C GLY A 91 -4.26 -19.25 3.93
N ASP A 92 -4.80 -20.46 3.82
CA ASP A 92 -4.01 -21.69 3.61
C ASP A 92 -3.28 -21.69 2.26
N ARG A 93 -3.88 -21.07 1.25
CA ARG A 93 -3.27 -20.89 -0.08
C ARG A 93 -2.23 -19.78 -0.14
N ARG A 94 -2.10 -18.97 0.91
CA ARG A 94 -1.16 -17.84 0.97
C ARG A 94 -1.36 -16.89 -0.23
N GLU A 95 -2.61 -16.55 -0.53
CA GLU A 95 -2.98 -15.70 -1.67
C GLU A 95 -2.68 -14.23 -1.35
N GLN A 96 -2.02 -13.54 -2.28
CA GLN A 96 -1.85 -12.09 -2.29
C GLN A 96 -2.81 -11.49 -3.31
N THR A 97 -3.63 -10.52 -2.91
CA THR A 97 -4.58 -9.87 -3.83
C THR A 97 -4.00 -8.54 -4.30
N LEU A 98 -3.89 -8.35 -5.61
CA LEU A 98 -3.60 -7.08 -6.25
C LEU A 98 -4.92 -6.36 -6.56
N TYR A 99 -5.03 -5.07 -6.24
CA TYR A 99 -6.25 -4.32 -6.51
C TYR A 99 -6.00 -2.82 -6.69
N LEU A 100 -6.98 -2.17 -7.32
CA LEU A 100 -7.11 -0.72 -7.38
C LEU A 100 -8.26 -0.28 -6.48
N TYR A 101 -8.11 0.88 -5.84
CA TYR A 101 -9.14 1.53 -5.06
C TYR A 101 -9.29 2.99 -5.50
N HIS A 102 -10.48 3.38 -5.96
CA HIS A 102 -10.81 4.74 -6.37
C HIS A 102 -11.36 5.52 -5.19
N VAL A 103 -10.64 6.57 -4.77
CA VAL A 103 -10.93 7.33 -3.56
C VAL A 103 -12.30 8.04 -3.61
N PRO A 104 -12.65 8.82 -4.66
CA PRO A 104 -13.89 9.60 -4.70
C PRO A 104 -15.16 8.76 -4.70
N THR A 105 -15.11 7.55 -5.27
CA THR A 105 -16.29 6.70 -5.45
C THR A 105 -16.34 5.52 -4.48
N ASP A 106 -15.37 5.40 -3.56
CA ASP A 106 -15.23 4.27 -2.62
C ASP A 106 -15.31 2.90 -3.35
N ARG A 107 -14.63 2.81 -4.50
CA ARG A 107 -14.72 1.62 -5.38
C ARG A 107 -13.42 0.86 -5.38
N ARG A 108 -13.46 -0.42 -5.01
CA ARG A 108 -12.35 -1.36 -5.17
C ARG A 108 -12.56 -2.27 -6.38
N ILE A 109 -11.49 -2.56 -7.11
CA ILE A 109 -11.43 -3.52 -8.21
C ILE A 109 -10.24 -4.45 -7.97
N ASP A 110 -10.51 -5.74 -7.76
CA ASP A 110 -9.47 -6.76 -7.68
C ASP A 110 -8.93 -7.05 -9.08
N LEU A 111 -7.63 -6.87 -9.27
CA LEU A 111 -6.93 -7.10 -10.54
C LEU A 111 -6.43 -8.54 -10.67
N GLY A 112 -6.17 -9.21 -9.55
CA GLY A 112 -5.70 -10.59 -9.54
C GLY A 112 -5.40 -11.12 -8.16
N ARG A 113 -5.32 -12.44 -8.05
CA ARG A 113 -4.92 -13.17 -6.84
C ARG A 113 -3.76 -14.08 -7.20
N PHE A 114 -2.68 -13.98 -6.43
CA PHE A 114 -1.41 -14.60 -6.76
C PHE A 114 -0.91 -15.42 -5.56
N ASP A 115 -0.72 -16.72 -5.78
CA ASP A 115 -0.24 -17.64 -4.74
C ASP A 115 1.21 -17.33 -4.35
N SER A 116 1.44 -17.06 -3.06
CA SER A 116 2.77 -16.96 -2.46
C SER A 116 3.20 -18.34 -1.95
N ARG A 117 3.98 -19.07 -2.75
CA ARG A 117 4.37 -20.44 -2.41
C ARG A 117 5.08 -20.50 -1.06
N ALA A 118 4.84 -21.56 -0.30
CA ALA A 118 5.28 -21.69 1.10
C ALA A 118 6.82 -21.64 1.28
N GLU A 119 7.59 -21.93 0.23
CA GLU A 119 9.05 -21.81 0.22
C GLU A 119 9.55 -20.35 0.23
N TYR A 120 8.73 -19.38 -0.19
CA TYR A 120 9.07 -17.95 -0.18
C TYR A 120 8.55 -17.27 1.09
N THR A 121 9.30 -17.43 2.17
CA THR A 121 9.01 -16.83 3.49
C THR A 121 10.24 -16.14 4.07
N GLY A 122 10.05 -15.35 5.14
CA GLY A 122 11.13 -14.63 5.81
C GLY A 122 11.85 -13.68 4.84
N GLU A 123 13.18 -13.72 4.85
CA GLU A 123 14.04 -12.92 3.95
C GLU A 123 13.89 -13.29 2.47
N LEU A 124 13.36 -14.48 2.17
CA LEU A 124 13.14 -14.96 0.80
C LEU A 124 11.73 -14.65 0.29
N ARG A 125 10.89 -13.95 1.07
CA ARG A 125 9.50 -13.67 0.70
C ARG A 125 9.41 -12.87 -0.60
N CYS A 126 8.39 -13.20 -1.40
CA CYS A 126 8.06 -12.50 -2.63
C CYS A 126 6.73 -11.77 -2.44
N ASP A 127 6.81 -10.54 -1.97
CA ASP A 127 5.67 -9.63 -1.88
C ASP A 127 5.39 -9.05 -3.27
N LEU A 128 4.14 -8.69 -3.60
CA LEU A 128 3.80 -8.26 -4.96
C LEU A 128 4.48 -6.94 -5.33
N HIS A 129 4.66 -6.03 -4.36
CA HIS A 129 5.29 -4.72 -4.53
C HIS A 129 4.83 -4.01 -5.81
N PRO A 130 3.52 -3.78 -5.97
CA PRO A 130 2.98 -3.29 -7.23
C PRO A 130 3.51 -1.89 -7.57
N ARG A 131 3.89 -1.71 -8.84
CA ARG A 131 4.48 -0.47 -9.37
C ARG A 131 3.77 -0.08 -10.65
N SER A 132 3.37 1.18 -10.78
CA SER A 132 2.70 1.68 -11.98
C SER A 132 3.68 2.21 -13.02
N SER A 133 3.30 2.14 -14.28
CA SER A 133 3.91 2.94 -15.35
C SER A 133 3.65 4.44 -15.12
N ARG A 134 4.37 5.28 -15.88
CA ARG A 134 4.29 6.74 -15.76
C ARG A 134 2.91 7.30 -16.12
N ASP A 135 2.22 6.65 -17.04
CA ASP A 135 0.87 6.97 -17.50
C ASP A 135 -0.23 6.21 -16.72
N GLY A 136 0.15 5.36 -15.76
CA GLY A 136 -0.79 4.63 -14.90
C GLY A 136 -1.54 3.46 -15.56
N SER A 137 -1.32 3.20 -16.85
CA SER A 137 -2.02 2.16 -17.62
C SER A 137 -1.48 0.74 -17.39
N LEU A 138 -0.24 0.60 -16.93
CA LEU A 138 0.41 -0.70 -16.70
C LEU A 138 0.88 -0.83 -15.26
N ILE A 139 0.76 -2.03 -14.70
CA ILE A 139 1.20 -2.38 -13.35
C ILE A 139 2.19 -3.54 -13.43
N THR A 140 3.36 -3.37 -12.83
CA THR A 140 4.34 -4.47 -12.65
C THR A 140 4.26 -5.01 -11.22
N ILE A 141 4.27 -6.33 -11.08
CA ILE A 141 4.35 -7.03 -9.78
C ILE A 141 5.48 -8.07 -9.77
N ASP A 142 6.00 -8.37 -8.59
CA ASP A 142 6.87 -9.53 -8.36
C ASP A 142 6.04 -10.71 -7.87
N SER A 143 6.15 -11.89 -8.48
CA SER A 143 5.37 -13.03 -8.05
C SER A 143 6.05 -14.36 -8.32
N THR A 144 5.62 -15.39 -7.58
CA THR A 144 6.09 -16.77 -7.69
C THR A 144 5.00 -17.71 -8.19
N HIS A 145 3.83 -17.17 -8.55
CA HIS A 145 2.64 -17.95 -8.85
C HIS A 145 2.79 -18.85 -10.09
N GLY A 146 3.69 -18.51 -11.02
CA GLY A 146 3.91 -19.27 -12.26
C GLY A 146 4.78 -20.52 -12.12
N GLU A 147 5.17 -20.91 -10.90
CA GLU A 147 5.99 -22.10 -10.61
C GLU A 147 7.36 -22.16 -11.30
N ASN A 148 7.87 -21.01 -11.76
CA ASN A 148 9.13 -20.85 -12.48
C ASN A 148 10.11 -19.92 -11.75
N GLY A 149 10.07 -19.93 -10.41
CA GLY A 149 10.82 -19.03 -9.55
C GLY A 149 10.13 -17.67 -9.37
N ARG A 150 10.83 -16.73 -8.75
CA ARG A 150 10.40 -15.33 -8.68
C ARG A 150 10.53 -14.69 -10.06
N GLN A 151 9.42 -14.16 -10.57
CA GLN A 151 9.36 -13.46 -11.86
C GLN A 151 8.65 -12.12 -11.71
N MET A 152 8.84 -11.25 -12.70
CA MET A 152 8.07 -10.01 -12.85
C MET A 152 6.94 -10.25 -13.84
N TYR A 153 5.75 -9.76 -13.51
CA TYR A 153 4.57 -9.82 -14.36
C TYR A 153 4.03 -8.42 -14.61
N LEU A 154 3.49 -8.21 -15.80
CA LEU A 154 2.86 -6.96 -16.22
C LEU A 154 1.35 -7.18 -16.32
N VAL A 155 0.57 -6.27 -15.76
CA VAL A 155 -0.88 -6.24 -15.79
C VAL A 155 -1.30 -4.95 -16.49
N ASP A 156 -2.12 -5.07 -17.52
CA ASP A 156 -2.71 -3.95 -18.23
C ASP A 156 -4.03 -3.55 -17.55
N VAL A 157 -4.18 -2.27 -17.24
CA VAL A 157 -5.37 -1.69 -16.58
C VAL A 157 -5.93 -0.49 -17.35
N GLU A 158 -5.54 -0.29 -18.61
CA GLU A 158 -5.99 0.85 -19.42
C GLU A 158 -7.52 0.95 -19.46
N GLU A 159 -8.24 -0.17 -19.63
CA GLU A 159 -9.72 -0.19 -19.66
C GLU A 159 -10.39 0.18 -18.31
N ILE A 160 -9.62 0.21 -17.21
CA ILE A 160 -10.13 0.55 -15.88
C ILE A 160 -9.89 2.03 -15.56
N VAL A 161 -8.73 2.56 -15.97
CA VAL A 161 -8.27 3.91 -15.59
C VAL A 161 -8.50 4.97 -16.67
N GLY A 162 -8.69 4.56 -17.93
CA GLY A 162 -8.94 5.42 -19.10
C GLY A 162 -10.39 5.83 -19.30
#